data_AF-A0A376RLY4-F1
#
_entry.id   AF-A0A376RLY4-F1
#
_cell.length_a   1.000
_cell.length_b   1.000
_cell.length_c   1.000
_cell.angle_alpha   90.00
_cell.angle_beta   90.00
_cell.angle_gamma   90.00
#
_symmetry.space_group_name_H-M   'P 1'
#
loop_
_entity.id
_entity.type
_entity.pdbx_description
1 polymer ?
#
loop_
_entity_poly.entity_id
_entity_poly.type
_entity_poly.pdbx_seq_one_letter_code
_entity_poly.pdbx_strand_id
1 'polypeptide(L)'
;MIQLGTYDGTIYNARQVVDKIGHLCDYILFDSAWVGYEQFIPMMADCSPLLLDLNENDPGILVTQSVHKQQAGFSQTSQIHKKDSHIKGQQRYVPHKRMNNAFMMHASTSPFYPLFARTGISTPKCMKVSAVVICGWIVW
;
A
#
# COMPACT_ATOMS: atom_id res chain seq x y z
N MET A 1 5.66 -8.55 7.32
CA MET A 1 6.01 -7.33 6.55
C MET A 1 7.13 -7.72 5.60
N ILE A 2 7.02 -7.36 4.32
CA ILE A 2 7.96 -7.71 3.26
C ILE A 2 8.27 -6.47 2.45
N GLN A 3 9.55 -6.22 2.16
CA GLN A 3 9.97 -5.17 1.24
C GLN A 3 9.77 -5.66 -0.20
N LEU A 4 8.82 -5.08 -0.94
CA LEU A 4 8.46 -5.49 -2.29
C LEU A 4 9.56 -5.16 -3.31
N GLY A 5 10.18 -3.98 -3.16
CA GLY A 5 11.29 -3.53 -3.98
C GLY A 5 12.45 -3.07 -3.12
N THR A 6 13.62 -3.67 -3.32
CA THR A 6 14.85 -3.23 -2.65
C THR A 6 15.40 -1.95 -3.25
N TYR A 7 16.26 -1.27 -2.51
CA TYR A 7 16.94 -0.07 -3.00
C TYR A 7 17.75 -0.35 -4.29
N ASP A 8 18.39 -1.52 -4.35
CA ASP A 8 19.22 -1.95 -5.47
C ASP A 8 18.43 -2.50 -6.68
N GLY A 9 17.09 -2.35 -6.67
CA GLY A 9 16.24 -2.70 -7.82
C GLY A 9 15.81 -4.17 -7.91
N THR A 10 15.91 -4.94 -6.82
CA THR A 10 15.32 -6.28 -6.77
C THR A 10 13.84 -6.19 -6.41
N ILE A 11 12.97 -6.68 -7.30
CA ILE A 11 11.51 -6.62 -7.13
C ILE A 11 10.97 -8.05 -6.99
N TYR A 12 10.20 -8.29 -5.94
CA TYR A 12 9.56 -9.59 -5.72
C TYR A 12 8.35 -9.79 -6.61
N ASN A 13 8.11 -11.05 -7.00
CA ASN A 13 6.83 -11.46 -7.55
C ASN A 13 5.81 -11.58 -6.41
N ALA A 14 4.87 -10.64 -6.33
CA ALA A 14 3.91 -10.57 -5.23
C ALA A 14 2.95 -11.77 -5.23
N ARG A 15 2.57 -12.30 -6.40
CA ARG A 15 1.75 -13.51 -6.50
C ARG A 15 2.42 -14.69 -5.81
N GLN A 16 3.69 -14.96 -6.13
CA GLN A 16 4.43 -16.07 -5.53
C GLN A 16 4.60 -15.93 -4.01
N VAL A 17 4.74 -14.70 -3.51
CA VAL A 17 4.80 -14.45 -2.06
C VAL A 17 3.48 -14.81 -1.40
N VAL A 18 2.36 -14.30 -1.92
CA VAL A 18 1.02 -14.60 -1.38
C VAL A 18 0.73 -16.09 -1.42
N ASP A 19 1.04 -16.78 -2.53
CA ASP A 19 0.77 -18.21 -2.68
C ASP A 19 1.57 -19.06 -1.67
N LYS A 20 2.84 -18.70 -1.41
CA LYS A 20 3.73 -19.49 -0.54
C LYS A 20 3.50 -19.29 0.95
N ILE A 21 3.22 -18.05 1.38
CA ILE A 21 3.16 -17.72 2.82
C ILE A 21 1.85 -17.07 3.23
N GLY A 22 0.95 -16.76 2.31
CA GLY A 22 -0.28 -16.02 2.58
C GLY A 22 -1.19 -16.71 3.59
N HIS A 23 -1.31 -18.04 3.50
CA HIS A 23 -2.11 -18.85 4.42
C HIS A 23 -1.59 -18.86 5.86
N LEU A 24 -0.34 -18.43 6.11
CA LEU A 24 0.27 -18.35 7.43
C LEU A 24 0.01 -17.00 8.12
N CYS A 25 -0.55 -16.02 7.40
CA CYS A 25 -0.69 -14.64 7.86
C CYS A 25 -2.14 -14.16 7.74
N ASP A 26 -2.60 -13.37 8.71
CA ASP A 26 -3.87 -12.66 8.56
C ASP A 26 -3.74 -11.48 7.59
N TYR A 27 -2.61 -10.79 7.64
CA TYR A 27 -2.27 -9.66 6.76
C TYR A 27 -0.81 -9.72 6.31
N ILE A 28 -0.56 -9.29 5.08
CA ILE A 28 0.77 -9.01 4.56
C ILE A 28 0.86 -7.52 4.25
N LEU A 29 1.84 -6.86 4.87
CA LEU A 29 2.26 -5.50 4.52
C LEU A 29 3.41 -5.58 3.51
N PHE A 30 3.18 -5.07 2.31
CA PHE A 30 4.21 -4.84 1.29
C PHE A 30 4.75 -3.42 1.40
N ASP A 31 5.98 -3.28 1.91
CA ASP A 31 6.71 -2.03 1.83
C ASP A 31 7.22 -1.82 0.40
N SER A 32 6.56 -0.91 -0.30
CA SER A 32 6.73 -0.63 -1.71
C SER A 32 7.30 0.77 -1.93
N ALA A 33 8.08 1.28 -0.96
CA ALA A 33 8.66 2.63 -1.01
C ALA A 33 9.38 2.97 -2.33
N TRP A 34 10.16 2.01 -2.84
CA TRP A 34 11.01 2.15 -4.03
C TRP A 34 10.30 1.73 -5.31
N VAL A 35 9.04 1.31 -5.23
CA VAL A 35 8.22 0.88 -6.37
C VAL A 35 6.85 1.56 -6.30
N GLY A 36 5.82 0.97 -6.87
CA GLY A 36 4.46 1.50 -7.01
C GLY A 36 4.09 1.82 -8.46
N TYR A 37 5.04 1.79 -9.39
CA TYR A 37 4.79 1.93 -10.83
C TYR A 37 4.61 0.58 -11.53
N GLU A 38 4.95 -0.54 -10.88
CA GLU A 38 4.80 -1.88 -11.44
C GLU A 38 3.33 -2.20 -11.77
N GLN A 39 2.39 -1.54 -11.09
CA GLN A 39 0.96 -1.60 -11.39
C GLN A 39 0.61 -1.07 -12.81
N PHE A 40 1.43 -0.19 -13.38
CA PHE A 40 1.16 0.49 -14.66
C PHE A 40 1.99 -0.03 -15.82
N ILE A 41 2.96 -0.92 -15.55
CA ILE A 41 3.83 -1.52 -16.56
C ILE A 41 3.36 -2.96 -16.76
N PRO A 42 2.74 -3.32 -17.91
CA PRO A 42 2.16 -4.66 -18.12
C PRO A 42 3.14 -5.81 -17.90
N MET A 43 4.42 -5.62 -18.26
CA MET A 43 5.50 -6.60 -18.04
C MET A 43 5.73 -6.92 -16.55
N MET A 44 5.35 -6.02 -15.64
CA MET A 44 5.58 -6.14 -14.20
C MET A 44 4.29 -6.38 -13.41
N ALA A 45 3.18 -6.70 -14.07
CA ALA A 45 1.87 -6.84 -13.42
C ALA A 45 1.88 -7.87 -12.27
N ASP A 46 2.61 -8.98 -12.43
CA ASP A 46 2.74 -10.04 -11.42
C ASP A 46 3.46 -9.57 -10.14
N CYS A 47 4.23 -8.50 -10.23
CA CYS A 47 4.89 -7.88 -9.08
C CYS A 47 3.94 -7.01 -8.25
N SER A 48 2.77 -6.62 -8.79
CA SER A 48 1.86 -5.71 -8.09
C SER A 48 0.89 -6.48 -7.17
N PRO A 49 0.99 -6.35 -5.83
CA PRO A 49 0.04 -6.99 -4.92
C PRO A 49 -1.39 -6.43 -5.06
N LEU A 50 -1.54 -5.23 -5.60
CA LEU A 50 -2.84 -4.58 -5.82
C LEU A 50 -3.60 -5.14 -7.02
N LEU A 51 -2.94 -5.83 -7.95
CA LEU A 51 -3.57 -6.46 -9.11
C LEU A 51 -3.97 -7.93 -8.87
N LEU A 52 -3.56 -8.52 -7.75
CA LEU A 52 -3.85 -9.93 -7.46
C LEU A 52 -5.35 -10.18 -7.25
N ASP A 53 -5.94 -11.14 -7.94
CA ASP A 53 -7.24 -11.70 -7.51
C ASP A 53 -7.04 -12.52 -6.23
N LEU A 54 -7.87 -12.23 -5.22
CA LEU A 54 -7.82 -12.79 -3.86
C LEU A 54 -9.18 -13.39 -3.48
N ASN A 55 -9.15 -14.50 -2.75
CA ASN A 55 -10.31 -15.17 -2.17
C ASN A 55 -10.30 -15.09 -0.64
N GLU A 56 -11.37 -15.51 0.03
CA GLU A 56 -11.55 -15.44 1.49
C GLU A 56 -10.48 -16.13 2.35
N ASN A 57 -9.72 -17.07 1.80
CA ASN A 57 -8.63 -17.75 2.50
C ASN A 57 -7.31 -16.97 2.42
N ASP A 58 -7.16 -16.09 1.43
CA ASP A 58 -5.98 -15.26 1.23
C ASP A 58 -5.84 -14.18 2.31
N PRO A 59 -4.62 -13.74 2.63
CA PRO A 59 -4.38 -12.70 3.62
C PRO A 59 -4.96 -11.35 3.17
N GLY A 60 -5.28 -10.48 4.12
CA GLY A 60 -5.49 -9.06 3.84
C GLY A 60 -4.19 -8.42 3.35
N ILE A 61 -4.26 -7.57 2.33
CA ILE A 61 -3.08 -6.90 1.77
C ILE A 61 -3.07 -5.42 2.19
N LEU A 62 -1.94 -4.99 2.74
CA LEU A 62 -1.60 -3.58 2.92
C LEU A 62 -0.38 -3.25 2.07
N VAL A 63 -0.40 -2.08 1.42
CA VAL A 63 0.73 -1.60 0.61
C VAL A 63 1.05 -0.18 1.03
N THR A 64 2.30 0.07 1.42
CA THR A 64 2.83 1.41 1.69
C THR A 64 3.73 1.83 0.54
N GLN A 65 3.48 3.00 -0.04
CA GLN A 65 4.32 3.54 -1.11
C GLN A 65 4.72 4.99 -0.84
N SER A 66 5.98 5.30 -1.13
CA SER A 66 6.50 6.67 -1.07
C SER A 66 6.28 7.35 -2.41
N VAL A 67 5.20 8.12 -2.51
CA VAL A 67 4.86 8.83 -3.75
C VAL A 67 6.00 9.77 -4.18
N HIS A 68 6.74 10.32 -3.23
CA HIS A 68 7.85 11.23 -3.48
C HIS A 68 9.16 10.58 -3.98
N LYS A 69 9.28 9.24 -3.96
CA LYS A 69 10.51 8.56 -4.40
C LYS A 69 10.53 8.36 -5.91
N GLN A 70 9.58 7.60 -6.45
CA GLN A 70 9.52 7.26 -7.88
C GLN A 70 8.15 7.52 -8.52
N GLN A 71 7.24 8.19 -7.81
CA GLN A 71 5.99 8.72 -8.38
C GLN A 71 6.01 10.27 -8.34
N ALA A 72 4.91 10.90 -8.73
CA ALA A 72 4.83 12.36 -8.89
C ALA A 72 4.39 13.09 -7.60
N GLY A 73 5.13 12.96 -6.50
CA GLY A 73 4.82 13.56 -5.20
C GLY A 73 5.86 14.55 -4.67
N PHE A 74 5.45 15.49 -3.81
CA PHE A 74 6.38 16.29 -3.00
C PHE A 74 6.99 15.45 -1.88
N SER A 75 8.20 15.77 -1.42
CA SER A 75 8.81 15.12 -0.24
C SER A 75 7.82 14.99 0.91
N GLN A 76 7.87 13.86 1.63
CA GLN A 76 6.94 13.46 2.70
C GLN A 76 5.54 13.02 2.25
N THR A 77 5.26 12.95 0.94
CA THR A 77 4.02 12.34 0.45
C THR A 77 4.13 10.82 0.37
N SER A 78 3.20 10.11 1.00
CA SER A 78 3.09 8.65 0.95
C SER A 78 1.63 8.21 0.95
N GLN A 79 1.38 6.97 0.52
CA GLN A 79 0.05 6.39 0.46
C GLN A 79 0.02 5.01 1.12
N ILE A 80 -1.11 4.71 1.75
CA ILE A 80 -1.45 3.37 2.24
C ILE A 80 -2.65 2.87 1.44
N HIS A 81 -2.46 1.74 0.76
CA HIS A 81 -3.53 1.00 0.10
C HIS A 81 -3.94 -0.17 0.97
N LYS A 82 -5.25 -0.28 1.21
CA LYS A 82 -5.84 -1.37 1.97
C LYS A 82 -6.70 -2.20 1.04
N LYS A 83 -6.30 -3.45 0.83
CA LYS A 83 -6.98 -4.43 -0.03
C LYS A 83 -7.26 -5.70 0.78
N ASP A 84 -8.39 -5.67 1.47
CA ASP A 84 -8.83 -6.74 2.37
C ASP A 84 -10.35 -6.94 2.34
N SER A 85 -11.01 -6.47 1.28
CA SER A 85 -12.46 -6.62 1.12
C SER A 85 -12.88 -8.09 1.01
N HIS A 86 -12.00 -8.96 0.51
CA HIS A 86 -12.24 -10.41 0.35
C HIS A 86 -12.36 -11.15 1.69
N ILE A 87 -11.81 -10.61 2.78
CA ILE A 87 -11.94 -11.19 4.14
C ILE A 87 -12.98 -10.45 5.00
N LYS A 88 -13.78 -9.54 4.42
CA LYS A 88 -14.79 -8.79 5.15
C LYS A 88 -15.83 -9.74 5.77
N GLY A 89 -16.04 -9.63 7.08
CA GLY A 89 -16.95 -10.50 7.84
C GLY A 89 -16.23 -11.55 8.69
N GLN A 90 -14.94 -11.77 8.44
CA GLN A 90 -14.11 -12.63 9.28
C GLN A 90 -13.61 -11.86 10.52
N GLN A 91 -13.32 -12.59 11.62
CA GLN A 91 -12.79 -11.99 12.86
C GLN A 91 -11.47 -11.24 12.65
N ARG A 92 -10.64 -11.72 11.72
CA ARG A 92 -9.34 -11.11 11.38
C ARG A 92 -9.45 -9.78 10.62
N TYR A 93 -10.61 -9.45 10.05
CA TYR A 93 -10.77 -8.24 9.23
C TYR A 93 -10.57 -6.95 10.04
N VAL A 94 -9.76 -6.03 9.51
CA VAL A 94 -9.53 -4.70 10.09
C VAL A 94 -10.53 -3.70 9.49
N PRO A 95 -11.57 -3.26 10.23
CA PRO A 95 -12.51 -2.27 9.72
C PRO A 95 -11.86 -0.89 9.59
N HIS A 96 -12.38 -0.07 8.68
CA HIS A 96 -11.90 1.29 8.43
C HIS A 96 -11.77 2.12 9.72
N LYS A 97 -12.72 2.02 10.66
CA LYS A 97 -12.66 2.75 11.94
C LYS A 97 -11.40 2.43 12.75
N ARG A 98 -10.98 1.15 12.81
CA ARG A 98 -9.75 0.74 13.51
C ARG A 98 -8.50 1.23 12.78
N MET A 99 -8.48 1.09 11.46
CA MET A 99 -7.37 1.60 10.64
C MET A 99 -7.24 3.12 10.77
N ASN A 100 -8.35 3.85 10.69
CA ASN A 100 -8.38 5.31 10.79
C ASN A 100 -7.95 5.79 12.18
N ASN A 101 -8.29 5.05 13.25
CA ASN A 101 -7.78 5.34 14.58
C ASN A 101 -6.24 5.28 14.63
N ALA A 102 -5.64 4.24 14.03
CA ALA A 102 -4.18 4.14 13.94
C ALA A 102 -3.58 5.24 13.05
N PHE A 103 -4.24 5.57 11.94
CA PHE A 103 -3.82 6.68 11.07
C PHE A 103 -3.80 8.01 11.80
N MET A 104 -4.85 8.34 12.57
CA MET A 104 -4.96 9.60 13.31
C MET A 104 -3.91 9.76 14.42
N MET A 105 -3.31 8.68 14.92
CA MET A 105 -2.21 8.78 15.87
C MET A 105 -0.92 9.34 15.24
N HIS A 106 -0.75 9.20 13.92
CA HIS A 106 0.46 9.61 13.21
C HIS A 106 0.24 10.74 12.21
N ALA A 107 -1.01 10.99 11.82
CA ALA A 107 -1.38 12.10 10.96
C ALA A 107 -1.49 13.40 11.76
N SER A 108 -0.93 14.48 11.21
CA SER A 108 -1.11 15.82 11.78
C SER A 108 -2.58 16.24 11.74
N THR A 109 -3.07 16.86 12.81
CA THR A 109 -4.38 17.53 12.85
C THR A 109 -4.42 18.79 11.97
N SER A 110 -3.25 19.31 11.58
CA SER A 110 -3.08 20.46 10.69
C SER A 110 -2.19 20.06 9.50
N PRO A 111 -2.74 19.34 8.52
CA PRO A 111 -1.97 18.87 7.39
C PRO A 111 -1.70 19.98 6.36
N PHE A 112 -0.58 19.88 5.65
CA PHE A 112 -0.24 20.83 4.59
C PHE A 112 -1.01 20.51 3.30
N TYR A 113 -2.09 21.26 3.05
CA TYR A 113 -3.02 21.05 1.93
C TYR A 113 -2.37 20.88 0.55
N PRO A 114 -1.30 21.62 0.17
CA PRO A 114 -0.62 21.41 -1.10
C PRO A 114 -0.05 20.00 -1.30
N LEU A 115 0.33 19.30 -0.21
CA LEU A 115 0.78 17.89 -0.29
C LEU A 115 -0.38 16.95 -0.65
N PHE A 116 -1.56 17.19 -0.06
CA PHE A 116 -2.77 16.41 -0.40
C PHE A 116 -3.25 16.65 -1.83
N ALA A 117 -3.21 17.90 -2.30
CA ALA A 117 -3.59 18.20 -3.68
C ALA A 117 -2.69 17.47 -4.68
N ARG A 118 -1.37 17.42 -4.41
CA ARG A 118 -0.41 16.75 -5.30
C ARG A 118 -0.58 15.24 -5.32
N THR A 119 -0.84 14.60 -4.17
CA THR A 119 -1.11 13.15 -4.12
C THR A 119 -2.41 12.78 -4.83
N GLY A 120 -3.45 13.62 -4.77
CA GLY A 120 -4.68 13.41 -5.53
C GLY A 120 -4.45 13.41 -7.05
N ILE A 121 -3.56 14.27 -7.56
CA ILE A 121 -3.22 14.36 -8.98
C ILE A 121 -2.31 13.21 -9.42
N SER A 122 -1.38 12.76 -8.57
CA SER A 122 -0.46 11.67 -8.90
C SER A 122 -1.11 10.29 -8.86
N THR A 123 -2.36 10.18 -8.40
CA THR A 123 -3.09 8.93 -8.29
C THR A 123 -3.91 8.70 -9.56
N PRO A 124 -3.61 7.66 -10.37
CA PRO A 124 -4.49 7.28 -11.47
C PRO A 124 -5.82 6.77 -10.91
N LYS A 125 -6.94 7.06 -11.60
CA LYS A 125 -8.32 6.71 -11.18
C LYS A 125 -8.55 5.24 -10.74
N CYS A 126 -7.62 4.34 -11.05
CA CYS A 126 -7.67 2.91 -10.72
C CYS A 126 -7.22 2.58 -9.28
N MET A 127 -6.48 3.48 -8.59
CA MET A 127 -6.05 3.24 -7.21
C MET A 127 -7.16 3.56 -6.21
N LYS A 128 -7.68 2.54 -5.52
CA LYS A 128 -8.44 2.72 -4.27
C LYS A 128 -7.47 3.15 -3.17
N VAL A 129 -7.17 4.45 -3.08
CA VAL A 129 -6.37 5.02 -1.98
C VAL A 129 -7.22 4.99 -0.73
N SER A 130 -6.72 4.31 0.32
CA SER A 130 -7.46 4.19 1.59
C SER A 130 -6.98 5.18 2.65
N ALA A 131 -5.76 5.71 2.51
CA ALA A 131 -5.25 6.84 3.29
C ALA A 131 -4.03 7.47 2.59
N VAL A 132 -3.91 8.80 2.65
CA VAL A 132 -2.69 9.54 2.31
C VAL A 132 -2.03 9.93 3.62
N VAL A 133 -0.80 9.49 3.88
CA VAL A 133 -0.07 9.92 5.07
C VAL A 133 0.90 11.03 4.69
N ILE A 134 0.70 12.20 5.31
CA ILE A 134 1.66 13.29 5.38
C ILE A 134 2.43 13.09 6.69
N CYS A 135 3.41 12.20 6.68
CA CYS A 135 4.33 12.08 7.80
C CYS A 135 5.63 11.47 7.28
N GLY A 136 6.76 12.18 7.45
CA GLY A 136 8.08 11.79 6.96
C GLY A 136 8.70 10.52 7.60
N TRP A 137 7.89 9.70 8.28
CA TRP A 137 8.36 8.65 9.19
C TRP A 137 7.78 7.25 8.93
N ILE A 138 6.93 7.05 7.91
CA ILE A 138 6.27 5.73 7.70
C ILE A 138 7.12 4.73 6.89
N VAL A 139 8.28 5.14 6.38
CA VAL A 139 9.04 4.31 5.43
C VAL A 139 10.55 4.31 5.68
N TRP A 140 10.97 4.62 6.90
CA TRP A 140 12.33 4.44 7.42
C TRP A 140 12.27 4.12 8.91
#